data_AF-A0A944XPX8-F1
#
_entry.id   AF-A0A944XPX8-F1
#
_cell.length_a   1.000
_cell.length_b   1.000
_cell.length_c   1.000
_cell.angle_alpha   90.00
_cell.angle_beta   90.00
_cell.angle_gamma   90.00
#
_symmetry.space_group_name_H-M   'P 1'
#
loop_
_entity.id
_entity.type
_entity.pdbx_description
1 polymer ?
#
loop_
_entity_poly.entity_id
_entity_poly.type
_entity_poly.pdbx_seq_one_letter_code
_entity_poly.pdbx_strand_id
1 'polypeptide(L)' 'MDIKKRIRIGNLLIENKLISEQQLEVALAEQKKTRRKLGKTLVDLGYIEETMLLKLISEQLGIEYISLKQYPI' A
#
# COMPACT_ATOMS: atom_id res chain seq x y z
N MET A 1 -0.59 -6.75 27.30
CA MET A 1 -1.16 -5.60 26.58
C MET A 1 -0.53 -5.56 25.21
N ASP A 2 -1.13 -6.30 24.28
CA ASP A 2 -0.60 -6.56 22.95
C ASP A 2 -0.47 -5.26 22.16
N ILE A 3 0.78 -4.92 21.86
CA ILE A 3 1.11 -3.97 20.80
C ILE A 3 0.44 -4.56 19.55
N LYS A 4 -0.72 -4.01 19.13
CA LYS A 4 -1.37 -4.32 17.84
C LYS A 4 -0.23 -4.50 16.84
N LYS A 5 0.02 -5.75 16.43
CA LYS A 5 1.10 -6.13 15.51
C LYS A 5 1.03 -5.11 14.39
N ARG A 6 2.02 -4.21 14.26
CA ARG A 6 2.05 -3.25 13.15
C ARG A 6 2.23 -4.09 11.91
N ILE A 7 1.12 -4.55 11.31
CA ILE A 7 1.14 -5.33 10.09
C ILE A 7 1.83 -4.44 9.07
N ARG A 8 2.98 -4.91 8.58
CA ARG A 8 3.76 -4.18 7.59
C ARG A 8 2.98 -4.24 6.30
N ILE A 9 2.67 -3.07 5.73
CA ILE A 9 1.92 -2.94 4.47
C ILE A 9 2.52 -3.82 3.37
N GLY A 10 3.85 -3.93 3.29
CA GLY A 10 4.54 -4.77 2.29
C GLY A 10 4.14 -6.25 2.37
N ASN A 11 4.04 -6.80 3.58
CA ASN A 11 3.64 -8.21 3.74
C ASN A 11 2.17 -8.40 3.38
N LEU A 12 1.31 -7.45 3.80
CA LEU A 12 -0.12 -7.49 3.47
C LEU A 12 -0.34 -7.46 1.95
N LEU A 13 0.44 -6.66 1.22
CA LEU A 13 0.38 -6.58 -0.24
C LEU A 13 0.80 -7.90 -0.90
N ILE A 14 1.79 -8.61 -0.36
CA ILE A 14 2.20 -9.95 -0.84
C ILE A 14 1.15 -11.00 -0.52
N GLU A 15 0.61 -11.02 0.70
CA GLU A 15 -0.43 -11.95 1.14
C GLU A 15 -1.69 -11.83 0.27
N ASN A 16 -2.04 -10.61 -0.15
CA ASN A 16 -3.14 -10.33 -1.06
C ASN A 16 -2.76 -10.48 -2.55
N LYS A 17 -1.54 -10.96 -2.85
CA LYS A 17 -1.01 -11.16 -4.22
C LYS A 17 -1.04 -9.89 -5.09
N LEU A 18 -0.97 -8.73 -4.45
CA LEU A 18 -0.96 -7.43 -5.14
C LEU A 18 0.42 -7.05 -5.64
N ILE A 19 1.48 -7.55 -4.98
CA ILE A 19 2.87 -7.41 -5.40
C ILE A 19 3.63 -8.72 -5.11
N SER A 20 4.76 -8.94 -5.78
CA SER A 20 5.69 -10.01 -5.46
C SER A 20 6.75 -9.59 -4.43
N GLU A 21 7.45 -10.57 -3.85
CA GLU A 21 8.60 -10.30 -2.97
C GLU A 21 9.68 -9.47 -3.69
N GLN A 22 9.98 -9.79 -4.95
CA GLN A 22 10.98 -9.07 -5.74
C GLN A 22 10.57 -7.61 -5.98
N GLN A 23 9.28 -7.37 -6.27
CA GLN A 23 8.76 -6.01 -6.42
C GLN A 23 8.83 -5.22 -5.11
N LEU A 24 8.56 -5.87 -3.97
CA LEU A 24 8.72 -5.26 -2.66
C LEU A 24 10.18 -4.88 -2.39
N GLU A 25 11.14 -5.76 -2.70
CA GLU A 25 12.57 -5.47 -2.53
C GLU A 25 13.03 -4.26 -3.36
N VAL A 26 12.65 -4.20 -4.63
CA VAL A 26 12.97 -3.06 -5.50
C VAL A 26 12.36 -1.77 -4.95
N ALA A 27 11.10 -1.81 -4.54
CA ALA A 27 10.43 -0.65 -3.96
C ALA A 27 11.06 -0.19 -2.63
N LEU A 28 11.53 -1.13 -1.79
CA LEU A 28 12.26 -0.80 -0.56
C LEU A 28 13.63 -0.18 -0.86
N ALA A 29 14.32 -0.63 -1.91
CA ALA A 29 15.58 -0.02 -2.34
C ALA A 29 15.36 1.42 -2.82
N GLU A 30 14.35 1.66 -3.66
CA GLU A 30 14.00 3.01 -4.11
C GLU A 30 13.46 3.90 -2.99
N GLN A 31 12.73 3.31 -2.04
CA GLN A 31 12.29 4.00 -0.83
C GLN A 31 13.49 4.50 -0.01
N LYS A 32 14.54 3.69 0.17
CA LYS A 32 15.74 4.11 0.90
C LYS A 32 16.45 5.30 0.25
N LYS A 33 16.48 5.34 -1.08
CA LYS A 33 17.08 6.45 -1.85
C LYS A 33 16.25 7.73 -1.76
N THR A 34 14.93 7.61 -1.92
CA THR A 34 14.02 8.77 -2.03
C THR A 34 13.43 9.24 -0.70
N ARG A 35 13.48 8.40 0.34
CA ARG A 35 12.81 8.55 1.64
C ARG A 35 11.29 8.80 1.56
N ARG A 36 10.65 8.41 0.45
CA ARG A 36 9.19 8.47 0.28
C ARG A 36 8.49 7.36 1.09
N LYS A 37 7.15 7.40 1.14
CA LYS A 37 6.37 6.29 1.70
C LYS A 37 6.38 5.12 0.72
N LEU A 38 6.52 3.89 1.25
CA LEU A 38 6.57 2.65 0.44
C LEU A 38 5.39 2.53 -0.52
N GLY A 39 4.16 2.80 -0.06
CA GLY A 39 2.97 2.76 -0.91
C GLY A 39 3.06 3.71 -2.11
N LYS A 40 3.58 4.92 -1.92
CA LYS A 40 3.77 5.88 -3.01
C LYS A 40 4.86 5.40 -3.98
N THR A 41 5.95 4.84 -3.46
CA THR A 41 7.01 4.24 -4.28
C THR A 41 6.48 3.07 -5.13
N LEU A 42 5.63 2.20 -4.57
CA LEU A 42 5.02 1.08 -5.30
C LEU A 42 4.12 1.56 -6.44
N VAL A 43 3.35 2.62 -6.22
CA VAL A 43 2.50 3.25 -7.24
C VAL A 43 3.36 3.94 -8.31
N ASP A 44 4.37 4.71 -7.91
CA ASP A 44 5.26 5.41 -8.84
C ASP A 44 6.07 4.43 -9.72
N LEU A 45 6.40 3.24 -9.19
CA LEU A 45 7.06 2.16 -9.94
C LEU A 45 6.09 1.34 -10.81
N GLY A 46 4.78 1.59 -10.72
CA GLY A 46 3.76 0.86 -11.48
C GLY A 46 3.52 -0.56 -11.00
N TYR A 47 3.94 -0.92 -9.79
CA TYR A 47 3.74 -2.28 -9.24
C TYR A 47 2.34 -2.48 -8.66
N ILE A 48 1.65 -1.39 -8.31
CA ILE A 48 0.27 -1.44 -7.83
C ILE A 48 -0.47 -0.16 -8.22
N GLU A 49 -1.76 -0.28 -8.52
CA GLU A 49 -2.62 0.88 -8.67
C GLU A 49 -2.90 1.58 -7.33
N GLU A 50 -2.98 2.90 -7.35
CA GLU A 50 -3.25 3.71 -6.14
C GLU A 50 -4.60 3.35 -5.51
N THR A 51 -5.62 3.09 -6.33
CA THR A 51 -6.96 2.67 -5.90
C THR A 51 -6.92 1.36 -5.13
N MET A 52 -6.15 0.38 -5.60
CA MET A 52 -6.03 -0.93 -4.96
C MET A 52 -5.29 -0.84 -3.62
N LEU A 53 -4.23 -0.03 -3.58
CA LEU A 53 -3.51 0.27 -2.35
C LEU A 53 -4.42 0.94 -1.31
N LEU A 54 -5.19 1.95 -1.71
CA LEU A 54 -6.09 2.67 -0.81
C LEU A 54 -7.22 1.78 -0.30
N LYS A 55 -7.80 0.95 -1.17
CA LYS A 55 -8.83 -0.03 -0.78
C LYS A 55 -8.32 -0.99 0.29
N LEU A 56 -7.13 -1.57 0.09
CA LEU A 56 -6.51 -2.47 1.07
C LEU A 56 -6.26 -1.78 2.42
N ILE A 57 -5.79 -0.53 2.40
CA ILE A 57 -5.55 0.25 3.62
C ILE A 57 -6.87 0.54 4.34
N SER A 58 -7.91 0.92 3.60
CA SER A 58 -9.25 1.16 4.14
C SER A 58 -9.83 -0.10 4.80
N GLU A 59 -9.74 -1.26 4.14
CA GLU A 59 -10.13 -2.55 4.70
C GLU A 59 -9.37 -2.88 5.99
N GLN A 60 -8.04 -2.67 6.01
CA GLN A 60 -7.21 -2.88 7.20
C GLN A 60 -7.59 -1.95 8.37
N LEU A 61 -7.98 -0.71 8.06
CA LEU A 61 -8.40 0.29 9.05
C LEU A 61 -9.87 0.14 9.47
N GLY A 62 -10.65 -0.71 8.77
CA GLY A 62 -12.08 -0.87 9.00
C GLY A 62 -12.88 0.38 8.62
N ILE A 63 -12.39 1.17 7.64
CA ILE A 63 -13.06 2.38 7.14
C ILE A 63 -13.45 2.20 5.68
N GLU A 64 -14.49 2.91 5.24
CA GLU A 64 -14.90 2.88 3.83
C GLU A 64 -13.94 3.69 2.96
N TYR A 65 -13.62 3.18 1.78
CA TYR A 65 -12.90 3.93 0.74
C TYR A 65 -13.89 4.65 -0.17
N ILE A 66 -13.83 5.99 -0.20
CA ILE A 66 -14.68 6.83 -1.06
C ILE A 66 -13.82 7.57 -2.08
N SER A 67 -14.12 7.38 -3.36
CA SER A 67 -13.49 8.14 -4.45
C SER A 67 -14.21 9.48 -4.66
N LEU A 68 -13.56 10.59 -4.32
CA LEU A 68 -14.11 11.94 -4.51
C LEU A 68 -14.36 12.30 -5.98
N LYS A 69 -13.77 11.57 -6.94
CA LYS A 69 -14.06 11.77 -8.37
C LYS A 69 -15.44 11.26 -8.78
N GLN A 70 -16.02 10.37 -7.99
CA GLN A 70 -17.34 9.74 -8.25
C GLN A 70 -18.44 10.29 -7.35
N TYR A 71 -18.10 11.18 -6.41
CA TYR A 71 -19.06 11.82 -5.53
C TYR A 71 -19.36 13.24 -6.04
N PRO A 72 -20.50 13.46 -6.74
CA PRO A 72 -20.95 14.82 -7.00
C PRO A 72 -21.23 15.50 -5.66
N ILE A 73 -20.65 16.69 -5.48
CA ILE A 73 -20.90 17.58 -4.33
C ILE A 73 -22.27 18.21 -4.50
#